data_AF-A0A497RKX0-F1
#
_entry.id   AF-A0A497RKX0-F1
#
_cell.length_a   1.000
_cell.length_b   1.000
_cell.length_c   1.000
_cell.angle_alpha   90.00
_cell.angle_beta   90.00
_cell.angle_gamma   90.00
#
_symmetry.space_group_name_H-M   'P 1'
#
loop_
_entity.id
_entity.type
_entity.pdbx_description
1 polymer ?
#
loop_
_entity_poly.entity_id
_entity_poly.type
_entity_poly.pdbx_seq_one_letter_code
_entity_poly.pdbx_strand_id
1 'polypeptide(L)'
;MGTNLGLTPTPPDVFAQALYEESATKKHALGTMRLTEDGRIFIYCKAGSSNLAAAHLCTYLTTFTSEDTVTVAHASGTTTVTVTASGVSADDFADGYLFVDEGTGIGEIYRIKSNTATDGSGLIQVTLYDELKTAWSTSDTDVTLVKNPYGGLVVNPVDAQQRPVVVTQRPVTANYYFWGLAKGIGTIKMDVASAAGQTKSEKLIYCSTNHAGQGMLIANPDTSSSTDLVGRHVVGWIIEEADIGDDKATLAFIDLL
;
A
#
# COMPACT_ATOMS: atom_id res chain seq x y z
N MET A 1 -42.67 20.32 -27.18
CA MET A 1 -42.46 19.01 -26.52
C MET A 1 -40.97 18.79 -26.40
N GLY A 2 -40.37 19.22 -25.29
CA GLY A 2 -38.96 18.95 -25.02
C GLY A 2 -38.82 17.54 -24.47
N THR A 3 -38.21 16.65 -25.23
CA THR A 3 -37.88 15.30 -24.76
C THR A 3 -36.80 15.43 -23.70
N ASN A 4 -37.20 15.15 -22.46
CA ASN A 4 -36.29 14.99 -21.33
C ASN A 4 -35.33 13.84 -21.70
N LEU A 5 -34.08 14.17 -22.03
CA LEU A 5 -33.01 13.19 -22.17
C LEU A 5 -32.77 12.63 -20.78
N GLY A 6 -33.49 11.56 -20.45
CA GLY A 6 -33.32 10.82 -19.22
C GLY A 6 -31.88 10.35 -19.16
N LEU A 7 -31.07 11.05 -18.36
CA LEU A 7 -29.78 10.56 -17.92
C LEU A 7 -30.06 9.21 -17.27
N THR A 8 -29.61 8.14 -17.92
CA THR A 8 -29.61 6.81 -17.34
C THR A 8 -28.92 6.90 -15.98
N PRO A 9 -29.49 6.34 -14.90
CA PRO A 9 -28.82 6.34 -13.62
C PRO A 9 -27.42 5.73 -13.80
N THR A 10 -26.40 6.40 -13.28
CA THR A 10 -25.04 5.90 -13.20
C THR A 10 -25.08 4.45 -12.72
N PRO A 11 -24.30 3.53 -13.33
CA PRO A 11 -24.25 2.15 -12.87
C PRO A 11 -24.09 2.10 -11.34
N PRO A 12 -24.73 1.15 -10.64
CA PRO A 12 -24.54 1.01 -9.20
C PRO A 12 -23.03 0.95 -8.92
N ASP A 13 -22.53 1.79 -8.00
CA ASP A 13 -21.11 1.83 -7.66
C ASP A 13 -20.70 0.41 -7.27
N VAL A 14 -19.80 -0.19 -8.07
CA VAL A 14 -19.30 -1.56 -7.85
C VAL A 14 -18.53 -1.62 -6.52
N PHE A 15 -18.14 -0.45 -5.99
CA PHE A 15 -17.46 -0.31 -4.72
C PHE A 15 -18.42 0.13 -3.61
N ALA A 16 -18.28 -0.50 -2.44
CA ALA A 16 -19.12 -0.29 -1.26
C ALA A 16 -18.66 0.90 -0.39
N GLN A 17 -17.61 1.61 -0.83
CA GLN A 17 -17.04 2.78 -0.16
C GLN A 17 -16.71 3.86 -1.20
N ALA A 18 -17.15 5.10 -0.97
CA ALA A 18 -16.85 6.22 -1.84
C ALA A 18 -15.35 6.61 -1.78
N LEU A 19 -14.82 7.23 -2.83
CA LEU A 19 -13.38 7.54 -2.94
C LEU A 19 -12.81 8.37 -1.78
N TYR A 20 -13.58 9.34 -1.27
CA TYR A 20 -13.17 10.21 -0.15
C TYR A 20 -13.78 9.80 1.19
N GLU A 21 -14.46 8.66 1.25
CA GLU A 21 -14.96 8.10 2.49
C GLU A 21 -13.85 7.31 3.20
N GLU A 22 -13.87 7.33 4.53
CA GLU A 22 -13.11 6.40 5.36
C GLU A 22 -14.09 5.57 6.19
N SER A 23 -13.69 4.36 6.57
CA SER A 23 -14.55 3.44 7.33
C SER A 23 -13.77 2.76 8.45
N ALA A 24 -14.37 2.63 9.63
CA ALA A 24 -13.82 1.81 10.71
C ALA A 24 -13.96 0.29 10.43
N THR A 25 -14.75 -0.07 9.42
CA THR A 25 -15.00 -1.46 9.01
C THR A 25 -14.49 -1.73 7.60
N LYS A 26 -13.89 -2.89 7.39
CA LYS A 26 -13.38 -3.30 6.08
C LYS A 26 -14.55 -3.52 5.11
N LYS A 27 -14.49 -2.87 3.94
CA LYS A 27 -15.52 -2.98 2.88
C LYS A 27 -15.04 -3.78 1.66
N HIS A 28 -13.73 -3.86 1.47
CA HIS A 28 -13.08 -4.59 0.38
C HIS A 28 -11.83 -5.33 0.89
N ALA A 29 -11.36 -6.30 0.10
CA ALA A 29 -10.06 -6.89 0.33
C ALA A 29 -8.96 -5.82 0.22
N LEU A 30 -7.94 -5.90 1.06
CA LEU A 30 -6.81 -4.97 1.01
C LEU A 30 -6.04 -5.16 -0.31
N GLY A 31 -5.61 -4.06 -0.92
CA GLY A 31 -4.98 -4.09 -2.24
C GLY A 31 -5.96 -4.13 -3.41
N THR A 32 -7.27 -4.13 -3.18
CA THR A 32 -8.27 -3.98 -4.26
C THR A 32 -7.99 -2.70 -5.04
N MET A 33 -7.93 -2.80 -6.36
CA MET A 33 -7.72 -1.65 -7.24
C MET A 33 -9.06 -1.12 -7.78
N ARG A 34 -9.22 0.21 -7.79
CA ARG A 34 -10.33 0.93 -8.40
C ARG A 34 -9.78 1.84 -9.49
N LEU A 35 -10.06 1.49 -10.75
CA LEU A 35 -9.83 2.35 -11.91
C LEU A 35 -11.05 3.28 -12.08
N THR A 36 -10.82 4.58 -12.18
CA THR A 36 -11.86 5.57 -12.44
C THR A 36 -11.93 5.93 -13.93
N GLU A 37 -13.06 6.51 -14.36
CA GLU A 37 -13.31 6.90 -15.75
C GLU A 37 -12.30 7.94 -16.28
N ASP A 38 -11.70 8.73 -15.38
CA ASP A 38 -10.65 9.71 -15.68
C ASP A 38 -9.22 9.10 -15.68
N GLY A 39 -9.11 7.77 -15.59
CA GLY A 39 -7.84 7.04 -15.70
C GLY A 39 -7.01 6.96 -14.43
N ARG A 40 -7.51 7.42 -13.28
CA ARG A 40 -6.82 7.29 -11.99
C ARG A 40 -7.01 5.88 -11.41
N ILE A 41 -6.00 5.41 -10.70
CA ILE A 41 -6.01 4.13 -10.01
C ILE A 41 -5.90 4.39 -8.52
N PHE A 42 -6.89 3.88 -7.78
CA PHE A 42 -6.92 3.88 -6.33
C PHE A 42 -6.72 2.47 -5.79
N ILE A 43 -6.09 2.35 -4.62
CA ILE A 43 -5.92 1.09 -3.90
C ILE A 43 -6.66 1.17 -2.57
N TYR A 44 -7.37 0.10 -2.23
CA TYR A 44 -8.04 -0.03 -0.94
C TYR A 44 -7.03 -0.39 0.15
N CYS A 45 -6.93 0.49 1.14
CA CYS A 45 -5.90 0.46 2.17
C CYS A 45 -6.50 0.58 3.56
N LYS A 46 -5.69 0.31 4.58
CA LYS A 46 -5.94 0.61 6.00
C LYS A 46 -4.80 1.47 6.53
N ALA A 47 -5.13 2.53 7.25
CA ALA A 47 -4.15 3.32 7.99
C ALA A 47 -3.58 2.49 9.16
N GLY A 48 -2.30 2.70 9.47
CA GLY A 48 -1.66 2.12 10.65
C GLY A 48 -2.17 2.73 11.96
N SER A 49 -1.36 2.62 13.01
CA SER A 49 -1.69 3.09 14.36
C SER A 49 -1.72 4.61 14.54
N SER A 50 -1.36 5.38 13.50
CA SER A 50 -1.33 6.85 13.51
C SER A 50 -2.22 7.42 12.41
N ASN A 51 -2.75 8.62 12.63
CA ASN A 51 -3.50 9.36 11.61
C ASN A 51 -2.59 9.70 10.43
N LEU A 52 -3.15 9.69 9.22
CA LEU A 52 -2.49 10.12 8.01
C LEU A 52 -3.02 11.51 7.62
N ALA A 53 -2.11 12.44 7.30
CA ALA A 53 -2.50 13.77 6.81
C ALA A 53 -2.91 13.71 5.33
N ALA A 54 -3.64 14.71 4.83
CA ALA A 54 -3.98 14.79 3.42
C ALA A 54 -2.76 15.06 2.53
N ALA A 55 -2.82 14.59 1.28
CA ALA A 55 -1.81 14.75 0.25
C ALA A 55 -0.40 14.27 0.66
N HIS A 56 -0.32 13.30 1.58
CA HIS A 56 0.92 12.66 1.99
C HIS A 56 1.15 11.34 1.24
N LEU A 57 2.40 11.11 0.86
CA LEU A 57 2.93 9.82 0.48
C LEU A 57 2.87 8.87 1.68
N CYS A 58 2.29 7.71 1.46
CA CYS A 58 2.21 6.65 2.46
C CYS A 58 2.90 5.39 1.96
N THR A 59 3.57 4.70 2.87
CA THR A 59 4.29 3.45 2.63
C THR A 59 3.82 2.38 3.62
N TYR A 60 4.29 1.17 3.41
CA TYR A 60 4.04 0.04 4.30
C TYR A 60 5.32 -0.27 5.07
N LEU A 61 5.17 -0.71 6.31
CA LEU A 61 6.28 -1.28 7.07
C LEU A 61 6.15 -2.79 6.97
N THR A 62 7.09 -3.42 6.27
CA THR A 62 7.15 -4.88 6.21
C THR A 62 7.57 -5.44 7.55
N THR A 63 6.74 -6.34 8.08
CA THR A 63 7.14 -7.24 9.16
C THR A 63 6.82 -8.65 8.69
N PHE A 64 7.83 -9.50 8.69
CA PHE A 64 7.74 -10.90 8.29
C PHE A 64 7.59 -11.77 9.54
N THR A 65 6.92 -12.90 9.40
CA THR A 65 6.90 -13.95 10.40
C THR A 65 7.23 -15.24 9.71
N SER A 66 8.34 -15.86 10.10
CA SER A 66 8.87 -17.06 9.47
C SER A 66 8.76 -18.23 10.45
N GLU A 67 8.46 -19.39 9.90
CA GLU A 67 8.61 -20.68 10.57
C GLU A 67 9.72 -21.45 9.86
N ASP A 68 10.81 -21.70 10.58
CA ASP A 68 11.87 -22.60 10.16
C ASP A 68 11.36 -24.04 10.32
N THR A 69 11.25 -24.74 9.20
CA THR A 69 10.69 -26.08 9.04
C THR A 69 9.32 -26.25 9.69
N VAL A 70 8.29 -26.38 8.85
CA VAL A 70 6.91 -26.56 9.30
C VAL A 70 6.81 -27.67 10.33
N THR A 71 6.16 -27.36 11.45
CA THR A 71 5.97 -28.31 12.55
C THR A 71 4.87 -29.34 12.30
N VAL A 72 4.06 -29.12 11.26
CA VAL A 72 2.95 -29.98 10.85
C VAL A 72 3.06 -30.27 9.35
N ALA A 73 2.93 -31.54 8.96
CA ALA A 73 2.87 -31.93 7.56
C ALA A 73 1.49 -31.59 6.98
N HIS A 74 1.47 -31.12 5.73
CA HIS A 74 0.24 -30.72 5.05
C HIS A 74 0.13 -31.42 3.71
N ALA A 75 -0.99 -32.07 3.43
CA ALA A 75 -1.21 -32.67 2.12
C ALA A 75 -1.52 -31.60 1.06
N SER A 76 -1.17 -31.88 -0.19
CA SER A 76 -1.69 -31.10 -1.31
C SER A 76 -3.22 -31.16 -1.35
N GLY A 77 -3.86 -30.10 -1.83
CA GLY A 77 -5.31 -29.94 -1.80
C GLY A 77 -5.87 -29.38 -0.47
N THR A 78 -5.06 -29.21 0.58
CA THR A 78 -5.54 -28.54 1.80
C THR A 78 -5.62 -27.02 1.60
N THR A 79 -6.61 -26.40 2.22
CA THR A 79 -6.79 -24.93 2.24
C THR A 79 -6.51 -24.33 3.61
N THR A 80 -6.27 -25.14 4.63
CA THR A 80 -5.90 -24.68 5.96
C THR A 80 -4.59 -25.34 6.36
N VAL A 81 -3.60 -24.51 6.67
CA VAL A 81 -2.28 -24.93 7.14
C VAL A 81 -2.09 -24.46 8.58
N THR A 82 -1.27 -25.18 9.33
CA THR A 82 -0.89 -24.83 10.70
C THR A 82 0.59 -24.53 10.69
N VAL A 83 0.93 -23.36 11.24
CA VAL A 83 2.30 -22.84 11.27
C VAL A 83 2.61 -22.27 12.65
N THR A 84 3.89 -22.26 13.03
CA THR A 84 4.34 -21.58 14.25
C THR A 84 4.39 -20.08 14.05
N ALA A 85 3.77 -19.34 14.97
CA ALA A 85 3.84 -17.88 14.98
C ALA A 85 3.49 -17.36 16.37
N SER A 86 4.23 -16.36 16.85
CA SER A 86 4.03 -15.78 18.19
C SER A 86 3.48 -14.36 18.13
N GLY A 87 2.62 -14.00 19.09
CA GLY A 87 2.07 -12.65 19.20
C GLY A 87 1.13 -12.24 18.06
N VAL A 88 0.58 -13.22 17.32
CA VAL A 88 -0.32 -12.98 16.20
C VAL A 88 -1.76 -12.85 16.71
N SER A 89 -2.46 -11.81 16.27
CA SER A 89 -3.89 -11.66 16.49
C SER A 89 -4.70 -12.27 15.34
N ALA A 90 -5.98 -12.54 15.60
CA ALA A 90 -6.89 -13.02 14.56
C ALA A 90 -6.92 -12.05 13.37
N ASP A 91 -6.82 -12.60 12.15
CA ASP A 91 -6.80 -11.89 10.87
C ASP A 91 -5.67 -10.88 10.67
N ASP A 92 -4.60 -10.94 11.47
CA ASP A 92 -3.40 -10.10 11.29
C ASP A 92 -2.73 -10.26 9.92
N PHE A 93 -2.86 -11.43 9.29
CA PHE A 93 -2.32 -11.76 7.97
C PHE A 93 -3.40 -11.83 6.88
N ALA A 94 -4.67 -11.50 7.18
CA ALA A 94 -5.74 -11.56 6.19
C ALA A 94 -5.45 -10.65 4.97
N ASP A 95 -5.72 -11.17 3.77
CA ASP A 95 -5.31 -10.65 2.46
C ASP A 95 -3.80 -10.52 2.23
N GLY A 96 -2.98 -10.96 3.17
CA GLY A 96 -1.53 -11.06 3.01
C GLY A 96 -1.13 -12.28 2.18
N TYR A 97 0.13 -12.69 2.37
CA TYR A 97 0.74 -13.78 1.62
C TYR A 97 1.43 -14.76 2.55
N LEU A 98 1.35 -16.04 2.21
CA LEU A 98 2.25 -17.07 2.69
C LEU A 98 3.08 -17.50 1.48
N PHE A 99 4.39 -17.62 1.62
CA PHE A 99 5.23 -18.22 0.61
C PHE A 99 6.18 -19.23 1.21
N VAL A 100 6.55 -20.22 0.40
CA VAL A 100 7.57 -21.22 0.75
C VAL A 100 8.92 -20.67 0.34
N ASP A 101 9.82 -20.46 1.29
CA ASP A 101 11.14 -19.88 1.05
C ASP A 101 12.28 -20.90 0.99
N GLU A 102 12.11 -22.07 1.59
CA GLU A 102 13.06 -23.17 1.51
C GLU A 102 12.39 -24.55 1.37
N GLY A 103 13.12 -25.47 0.72
CA GLY A 103 12.76 -26.87 0.60
C GLY A 103 11.66 -27.18 -0.43
N THR A 104 10.80 -28.14 -0.09
CA THR A 104 9.74 -28.64 -0.96
C THR A 104 8.62 -27.62 -1.16
N GLY A 105 8.38 -27.21 -2.41
CA GLY A 105 7.39 -26.18 -2.77
C GLY A 105 7.97 -24.77 -2.85
N ILE A 106 9.30 -24.59 -2.74
CA ILE A 106 9.97 -23.29 -2.83
C ILE A 106 9.48 -22.44 -4.02
N GLY A 107 9.18 -21.17 -3.73
CA GLY A 107 8.68 -20.20 -4.70
C GLY A 107 7.16 -20.23 -4.90
N GLU A 108 6.44 -21.19 -4.32
CA GLU A 108 4.98 -21.15 -4.26
C GLU A 108 4.53 -20.04 -3.30
N ILE A 109 3.56 -19.23 -3.75
CA ILE A 109 2.95 -18.15 -2.97
C ILE A 109 1.45 -18.29 -2.96
N TYR A 110 0.86 -18.14 -1.78
CA TYR A 110 -0.55 -18.31 -1.51
C TYR A 110 -1.11 -17.05 -0.88
N ARG A 111 -2.31 -16.64 -1.31
CA ARG A 111 -3.05 -15.58 -0.64
C ARG A 111 -3.70 -16.10 0.62
N ILE A 112 -3.57 -15.34 1.70
CA ILE A 112 -4.17 -15.68 3.00
C ILE A 112 -5.57 -15.07 3.08
N LYS A 113 -6.56 -15.92 3.36
CA LYS A 113 -7.96 -15.52 3.60
C LYS A 113 -8.16 -15.02 5.03
N SER A 114 -7.64 -15.76 6.00
CA SER A 114 -7.76 -15.48 7.43
C SER A 114 -6.69 -16.23 8.21
N ASN A 115 -6.44 -15.81 9.45
CA ASN A 115 -5.65 -16.59 10.39
C ASN A 115 -6.24 -16.51 11.81
N THR A 116 -5.99 -17.54 12.62
CA THR A 116 -6.33 -17.49 14.05
C THR A 116 -5.31 -16.64 14.82
N ALA A 117 -5.67 -16.22 16.03
CA ALA A 117 -4.68 -15.75 17.00
C ALA A 117 -3.74 -16.91 17.40
N THR A 118 -2.53 -16.59 17.85
CA THR A 118 -1.58 -17.57 18.41
C THR A 118 -2.24 -18.32 19.57
N ASP A 119 -2.24 -19.65 19.52
CA ASP A 119 -2.76 -20.49 20.58
C ASP A 119 -1.75 -20.70 21.73
N GLY A 120 -2.13 -21.47 22.75
CA GLY A 120 -1.25 -21.76 23.90
C GLY A 120 0.00 -22.58 23.55
N SER A 121 0.08 -23.14 22.35
CA SER A 121 1.21 -23.92 21.85
C SER A 121 2.10 -23.11 20.89
N GLY A 122 1.79 -21.84 20.63
CA GLY A 122 2.55 -21.01 19.68
C GLY A 122 2.17 -21.26 18.21
N LEU A 123 1.01 -21.85 17.95
CA LEU A 123 0.54 -22.16 16.60
C LEU A 123 -0.56 -21.20 16.15
N ILE A 124 -0.63 -20.97 14.85
CA ILE A 124 -1.78 -20.36 14.17
C ILE A 124 -2.28 -21.27 13.07
N GLN A 125 -3.58 -21.23 12.83
CA GLN A 125 -4.16 -21.78 11.60
C GLN A 125 -4.30 -20.67 10.58
N VAL A 126 -3.81 -20.92 9.36
CA VAL A 126 -3.88 -20.01 8.23
C VAL A 126 -4.79 -20.63 7.18
N THR A 127 -5.89 -19.95 6.86
CA THR A 127 -6.78 -20.35 5.78
C THR A 127 -6.36 -19.62 4.51
N LEU A 128 -6.11 -20.37 3.45
CA LEU A 128 -5.68 -19.89 2.15
C LEU A 128 -6.90 -19.71 1.22
N TYR A 129 -6.75 -18.83 0.23
CA TYR A 129 -7.75 -18.70 -0.84
C TYR A 129 -7.71 -19.90 -1.80
N ASP A 130 -6.51 -20.37 -2.11
CA ASP A 130 -6.25 -21.49 -3.00
C ASP A 130 -5.68 -22.66 -2.21
N GLU A 131 -5.94 -23.88 -2.66
CA GLU A 131 -5.38 -25.09 -2.07
C GLU A 131 -3.86 -25.20 -2.29
N LEU A 132 -3.15 -25.83 -1.36
CA LEU A 132 -1.74 -26.19 -1.53
C LEU A 132 -1.55 -27.07 -2.76
N LYS A 133 -0.58 -26.73 -3.59
CA LYS A 133 -0.23 -27.51 -4.79
C LYS A 133 0.79 -28.60 -4.47
N THR A 134 1.75 -28.29 -3.62
CA THR A 134 2.75 -29.24 -3.14
C THR A 134 2.47 -29.62 -1.70
N ALA A 135 2.59 -30.91 -1.38
CA ALA A 135 2.48 -31.38 0.00
C ALA A 135 3.74 -30.99 0.79
N TRP A 136 3.57 -30.50 2.01
CA TRP A 136 4.67 -30.11 2.88
C TRP A 136 5.06 -31.24 3.82
N SER A 137 6.36 -31.38 4.06
CA SER A 137 6.94 -32.32 5.01
C SER A 137 7.56 -31.56 6.17
N THR A 138 7.49 -32.12 7.37
CA THR A 138 8.13 -31.58 8.58
C THR A 138 9.66 -31.72 8.59
N SER A 139 10.26 -32.02 7.44
CA SER A 139 11.70 -32.26 7.29
C SER A 139 12.39 -31.27 6.34
N ASP A 140 11.62 -30.51 5.56
CA ASP A 140 12.14 -29.86 4.35
C ASP A 140 11.18 -28.77 3.83
N THR A 141 10.47 -28.03 4.66
CA THR A 141 9.61 -26.95 4.13
C THR A 141 9.59 -25.81 5.12
N ASP A 142 10.12 -24.67 4.70
CA ASP A 142 10.14 -23.46 5.49
C ASP A 142 9.20 -22.43 4.85
N VAL A 143 8.51 -21.67 5.68
CA VAL A 143 7.46 -20.76 5.21
C VAL A 143 7.55 -19.41 5.88
N THR A 144 7.28 -18.37 5.11
CA THR A 144 7.19 -16.99 5.61
C THR A 144 5.81 -16.40 5.32
N LEU A 145 5.23 -15.80 6.36
CA LEU A 145 4.01 -15.03 6.32
C LEU A 145 4.33 -13.54 6.22
N VAL A 146 3.58 -12.86 5.36
CA VAL A 146 3.69 -11.42 5.12
C VAL A 146 2.31 -10.80 5.25
N LYS A 147 2.21 -9.77 6.10
CA LYS A 147 0.99 -8.95 6.18
C LYS A 147 0.74 -8.27 4.84
N ASN A 148 -0.53 -8.02 4.51
CA ASN A 148 -0.85 -7.26 3.29
C ASN A 148 -0.17 -5.87 3.35
N PRO A 149 0.62 -5.47 2.34
CA PRO A 149 1.29 -4.16 2.32
C PRO A 149 0.34 -2.98 2.53
N TYR A 150 -0.91 -3.09 2.11
CA TYR A 150 -1.92 -2.04 2.24
C TYR A 150 -2.68 -2.08 3.58
N GLY A 151 -2.34 -2.99 4.49
CA GLY A 151 -3.07 -3.26 5.74
C GLY A 151 -2.65 -2.45 6.97
N GLY A 152 -1.68 -1.55 6.84
CA GLY A 152 -1.15 -0.77 7.95
C GLY A 152 -0.24 0.35 7.47
N LEU A 153 -0.74 1.18 6.55
CA LEU A 153 0.06 2.23 5.93
C LEU A 153 0.44 3.31 6.94
N VAL A 154 1.69 3.77 6.82
CA VAL A 154 2.25 4.89 7.58
C VAL A 154 2.69 5.99 6.63
N VAL A 155 2.85 7.21 7.15
CA VAL A 155 3.45 8.32 6.39
C VAL A 155 4.88 7.93 6.00
N ASN A 156 5.26 8.15 4.75
CA ASN A 156 6.62 7.88 4.27
C ASN A 156 7.63 8.71 5.11
N PRO A 157 8.62 8.08 5.78
CA PRO A 157 9.49 8.77 6.72
C PRO A 157 10.53 9.64 6.01
N VAL A 158 11.18 10.53 6.77
CA VAL A 158 12.19 11.48 6.26
C VAL A 158 13.49 10.83 5.81
N ASP A 159 13.74 9.56 6.11
CA ASP A 159 14.87 8.82 5.51
C ASP A 159 14.62 8.48 4.03
N ALA A 160 13.36 8.56 3.58
CA ALA A 160 12.91 8.35 2.21
C ALA A 160 13.35 7.02 1.57
N GLN A 161 13.68 6.01 2.38
CA GLN A 161 14.21 4.73 1.89
C GLN A 161 13.12 3.77 1.42
N GLN A 162 11.92 3.89 1.99
CA GLN A 162 10.79 3.01 1.68
C GLN A 162 10.04 3.55 0.46
N ARG A 163 9.61 2.63 -0.40
CA ARG A 163 8.80 2.99 -1.57
C ARG A 163 7.39 3.39 -1.11
N PRO A 164 6.93 4.61 -1.38
CA PRO A 164 5.54 4.95 -1.16
C PRO A 164 4.65 4.19 -2.15
N VAL A 165 3.45 3.84 -1.72
CA VAL A 165 2.51 3.01 -2.49
C VAL A 165 1.22 3.75 -2.83
N VAL A 166 0.86 4.77 -2.04
CA VAL A 166 -0.29 5.64 -2.31
C VAL A 166 -0.04 7.06 -1.81
N VAL A 167 -0.80 8.01 -2.36
CA VAL A 167 -1.03 9.34 -1.79
C VAL A 167 -2.43 9.39 -1.18
N THR A 168 -2.54 9.87 0.05
CA THR A 168 -3.83 10.11 0.71
C THR A 168 -4.53 11.32 0.12
N GLN A 169 -5.80 11.21 -0.22
CA GLN A 169 -6.55 12.34 -0.78
C GLN A 169 -7.21 13.25 0.26
N ARG A 170 -7.21 12.82 1.52
CA ARG A 170 -7.78 13.52 2.68
C ARG A 170 -7.10 13.02 3.96
N PRO A 171 -7.30 13.67 5.12
CA PRO A 171 -6.87 13.09 6.37
C PRO A 171 -7.63 11.78 6.62
N VAL A 172 -6.91 10.76 7.09
CA VAL A 172 -7.43 9.43 7.42
C VAL A 172 -7.14 9.14 8.88
N THR A 173 -8.16 8.68 9.59
CA THR A 173 -8.09 8.28 11.00
C THR A 173 -7.28 7.00 11.15
N ALA A 174 -6.48 6.90 12.22
CA ALA A 174 -5.73 5.69 12.55
C ALA A 174 -6.64 4.45 12.54
N ASN A 175 -6.12 3.35 11.98
CA ASN A 175 -6.83 2.06 11.81
C ASN A 175 -8.06 2.06 10.88
N TYR A 176 -8.38 3.17 10.20
CA TYR A 176 -9.52 3.23 9.27
C TYR A 176 -9.12 2.80 7.86
N TYR A 177 -10.10 2.31 7.12
CA TYR A 177 -9.98 1.88 5.73
C TYR A 177 -10.32 3.02 4.77
N PHE A 178 -9.56 3.16 3.69
CA PHE A 178 -9.68 4.27 2.74
C PHE A 178 -9.20 3.87 1.34
N TRP A 179 -9.52 4.70 0.35
CA TRP A 179 -8.94 4.62 -1.00
C TRP A 179 -7.75 5.57 -1.11
N GLY A 180 -6.55 5.04 -1.33
CA GLY A 180 -5.34 5.82 -1.62
C GLY A 180 -5.09 5.91 -3.13
N LEU A 181 -4.66 7.08 -3.63
CA LEU A 181 -4.30 7.25 -5.05
C LEU A 181 -2.93 6.62 -5.32
N ALA A 182 -2.85 5.66 -6.23
CA ALA A 182 -1.59 5.04 -6.63
C ALA A 182 -1.08 5.54 -7.99
N LYS A 183 -1.98 5.91 -8.91
CA LYS A 183 -1.60 6.40 -10.24
C LYS A 183 -2.61 7.39 -10.81
N GLY A 184 -2.13 8.37 -11.57
CA GLY A 184 -2.94 9.36 -12.29
C GLY A 184 -2.90 10.74 -11.66
N ILE A 185 -3.77 11.64 -12.13
CA ILE A 185 -3.82 13.03 -11.67
C ILE A 185 -4.22 13.09 -10.19
N GLY A 186 -3.43 13.79 -9.39
CA GLY A 186 -3.65 13.93 -7.96
C GLY A 186 -2.94 15.13 -7.37
N THR A 187 -3.00 15.23 -6.05
CA THR A 187 -2.32 16.28 -5.31
C THR A 187 -1.34 15.69 -4.32
N ILE A 188 -0.14 16.25 -4.24
CA ILE A 188 0.89 15.88 -3.27
C ILE A 188 1.39 17.13 -2.56
N LYS A 189 1.62 17.05 -1.25
CA LYS A 189 2.25 18.14 -0.51
C LYS A 189 3.73 18.25 -0.86
N MET A 190 4.20 19.46 -1.10
CA MET A 190 5.57 19.72 -1.52
C MET A 190 6.42 20.32 -0.40
N ASP A 191 7.62 19.80 -0.27
CA ASP A 191 8.73 20.34 0.51
C ASP A 191 9.61 21.18 -0.42
N VAL A 192 9.68 22.49 -0.18
CA VAL A 192 10.51 23.39 -0.99
C VAL A 192 11.30 24.38 -0.13
N ALA A 193 12.62 24.41 -0.35
CA ALA A 193 13.49 25.39 0.28
C ALA A 193 13.29 26.78 -0.36
N SER A 194 12.75 27.72 0.42
CA SER A 194 12.49 29.13 0.09
C SER A 194 11.32 29.38 -0.88
N ALA A 195 10.42 30.27 -0.46
CA ALA A 195 9.13 30.53 -1.07
C ALA A 195 9.16 31.23 -2.45
N ALA A 196 8.06 30.99 -3.18
CA ALA A 196 7.42 31.80 -4.21
C ALA A 196 7.67 31.39 -5.68
N GLY A 197 6.64 30.76 -6.25
CA GLY A 197 6.10 31.16 -7.56
C GLY A 197 6.95 30.80 -8.78
N GLN A 198 7.63 29.67 -8.77
CA GLN A 198 8.24 29.16 -10.00
C GLN A 198 7.49 27.94 -10.44
N THR A 199 6.77 28.07 -11.56
CA THR A 199 6.28 26.93 -12.34
C THR A 199 7.49 26.07 -12.69
N LYS A 200 7.62 24.92 -12.01
CA LYS A 200 8.62 23.89 -12.34
C LYS A 200 7.93 22.82 -13.17
N SER A 201 7.42 23.24 -14.33
CA SER A 201 6.68 22.39 -15.25
C SER A 201 7.46 21.09 -15.49
N GLU A 202 6.74 19.97 -15.41
CA GLU A 202 7.21 18.64 -15.83
C GLU A 202 8.43 18.09 -15.07
N LYS A 203 8.76 18.65 -13.90
CA LYS A 203 9.85 18.12 -13.07
C LYS A 203 9.42 16.86 -12.33
N LEU A 204 10.33 15.88 -12.27
CA LEU A 204 10.17 14.69 -11.45
C LEU A 204 10.09 15.06 -9.97
N ILE A 205 9.23 14.34 -9.26
CA ILE A 205 9.02 14.46 -7.82
C ILE A 205 9.67 13.24 -7.16
N TYR A 206 10.41 13.49 -6.09
CA TYR A 206 11.05 12.48 -5.24
C TYR A 206 10.47 12.54 -3.83
N CYS A 207 10.60 11.48 -3.04
CA CYS A 207 10.32 11.57 -1.60
C CYS A 207 11.19 12.65 -0.93
N SER A 208 10.57 13.51 -0.12
CA SER A 208 11.27 14.50 0.71
C SER A 208 12.06 13.83 1.82
N THR A 209 13.24 14.39 2.09
CA THR A 209 14.08 14.01 3.25
C THR A 209 14.03 15.00 4.40
N ASN A 210 13.27 16.09 4.28
CA ASN A 210 13.10 17.07 5.37
C ASN A 210 11.71 16.98 6.01
N HIS A 211 10.70 16.55 5.25
CA HIS A 211 9.31 16.51 5.68
C HIS A 211 8.66 15.18 5.32
N ALA A 212 8.26 14.42 6.33
CA ALA A 212 7.65 13.11 6.16
C ALA A 212 6.36 13.20 5.31
N GLY A 213 6.25 12.31 4.32
CA GLY A 213 5.10 12.22 3.42
C GLY A 213 5.05 13.27 2.31
N GLN A 214 5.98 14.22 2.25
CA GLN A 214 5.98 15.25 1.22
C GLN A 214 6.84 14.83 0.02
N GLY A 215 6.53 15.40 -1.14
CA GLY A 215 7.36 15.33 -2.33
C GLY A 215 8.35 16.49 -2.38
N MET A 216 9.50 16.29 -3.02
CA MET A 216 10.47 17.35 -3.28
C MET A 216 10.91 17.35 -4.74
N LEU A 217 11.40 18.49 -5.20
CA LEU A 217 12.02 18.66 -6.52
C LEU A 217 13.52 18.82 -6.37
N ILE A 218 14.28 18.37 -7.37
CA ILE A 218 15.73 18.60 -7.41
C ILE A 218 15.98 20.05 -7.87
N ALA A 219 16.75 20.80 -7.07
CA ALA A 219 17.21 22.14 -7.42
C ALA A 219 18.35 22.05 -8.45
N ASN A 220 17.98 22.02 -9.73
CA ASN A 220 18.86 21.95 -10.91
C ASN A 220 19.70 20.67 -11.11
N PRO A 221 19.89 20.23 -12.37
CA PRO A 221 20.74 19.07 -12.68
C PRO A 221 22.26 19.32 -12.49
N ASP A 222 22.71 20.56 -12.22
CA ASP A 222 24.12 20.97 -12.28
C ASP A 222 24.65 21.72 -11.04
N THR A 223 24.03 21.53 -9.88
CA THR A 223 24.60 22.04 -8.62
C THR A 223 24.59 20.94 -7.59
N SER A 224 25.74 20.27 -7.43
CA SER A 224 26.37 19.62 -6.25
C SER A 224 25.51 19.17 -5.04
N SER A 225 24.22 18.97 -5.22
CA SER A 225 23.26 18.33 -4.32
C SER A 225 22.75 17.01 -4.93
N SER A 226 23.27 16.63 -6.11
CA SER A 226 22.97 15.39 -6.83
C SER A 226 23.63 14.15 -6.21
N THR A 227 24.41 14.29 -5.14
CA THR A 227 25.12 13.17 -4.50
C THR A 227 24.24 12.33 -3.57
N ASP A 228 22.97 12.69 -3.36
CA ASP A 228 22.09 12.03 -2.37
C ASP A 228 20.86 11.34 -2.98
N LEU A 229 20.84 11.11 -4.30
CA LEU A 229 19.70 10.49 -5.00
C LEU A 229 19.82 8.96 -5.18
N VAL A 230 20.95 8.37 -4.80
CA VAL A 230 21.15 6.93 -4.91
C VAL A 230 20.15 6.23 -4.00
N GLY A 231 19.17 5.54 -4.59
CA GLY A 231 18.14 4.80 -3.87
C GLY A 231 16.87 5.58 -3.54
N ARG A 232 16.71 6.84 -4.00
CA ARG A 232 15.46 7.58 -3.78
C ARG A 232 14.36 7.18 -4.76
N HIS A 233 13.12 7.12 -4.26
CA HIS A 233 11.95 6.77 -5.06
C HIS A 233 11.40 7.99 -5.81
N VAL A 234 11.25 7.85 -7.12
CA VAL A 234 10.46 8.78 -7.95
C VAL A 234 8.98 8.46 -7.72
N VAL A 235 8.16 9.50 -7.47
CA VAL A 235 6.74 9.33 -7.12
C VAL A 235 5.78 9.86 -8.18
N GLY A 236 6.31 10.56 -9.18
CA GLY A 236 5.53 11.22 -10.22
C GLY A 236 6.24 12.43 -10.81
N TRP A 237 5.47 13.31 -11.43
CA TRP A 237 5.96 14.57 -11.98
C TRP A 237 4.93 15.69 -11.86
N ILE A 238 5.42 16.92 -11.84
CA ILE A 238 4.62 18.13 -11.82
C ILE A 238 3.89 18.30 -13.16
N ILE A 239 2.61 18.63 -13.13
CA ILE A 239 1.86 19.01 -14.34
C ILE A 239 2.26 20.44 -14.74
N GLU A 240 2.22 20.76 -16.04
CA GLU A 240 2.53 22.10 -16.54
C GLU A 240 1.76 23.20 -15.77
N GLU A 241 2.43 24.32 -15.54
CA GLU A 241 1.90 25.51 -14.85
C GLU A 241 1.44 25.29 -13.40
N ALA A 242 1.70 24.13 -12.78
CA ALA A 242 1.34 23.93 -11.39
C ALA A 242 2.22 24.76 -10.44
N ASP A 243 1.57 25.55 -9.58
CA ASP A 243 2.23 26.28 -8.52
C ASP A 243 2.75 25.33 -7.42
N ILE A 244 3.99 25.57 -7.00
CA ILE A 244 4.66 24.87 -5.92
C ILE A 244 4.94 25.82 -4.77
N GLY A 245 4.60 25.39 -3.56
CA GLY A 245 4.85 26.12 -2.33
C GLY A 245 5.10 25.17 -1.18
N ASP A 246 5.79 25.66 -0.17
CA ASP A 246 6.17 24.85 1.00
C ASP A 246 4.95 24.47 1.82
N ASP A 247 4.86 23.18 2.16
CA ASP A 247 3.70 22.54 2.79
C ASP A 247 2.37 22.81 2.05
N LYS A 248 2.43 23.04 0.73
CA LYS A 248 1.25 23.20 -0.14
C LYS A 248 1.03 21.96 -0.97
N ALA A 249 -0.24 21.59 -1.12
CA ALA A 249 -0.65 20.56 -2.05
C ALA A 249 -0.51 21.11 -3.48
N THR A 250 0.27 20.43 -4.31
CA THR A 250 0.51 20.76 -5.70
C THR A 250 -0.09 19.67 -6.59
N LEU A 251 -0.66 20.10 -7.71
CA LEU A 251 -1.17 19.20 -8.75
C LEU A 251 0.00 18.47 -9.42
N ALA A 252 -0.08 17.15 -9.45
CA ALA A 252 0.93 16.28 -10.04
C ALA A 252 0.27 15.10 -10.76
N PHE A 253 1.01 14.50 -11.68
CA PHE A 253 0.74 13.14 -12.10
C PHE A 253 1.49 12.21 -11.14
N ILE A 254 0.75 11.36 -10.42
CA ILE A 254 1.29 10.38 -9.49
C ILE A 254 1.51 9.06 -10.23
N ASP A 255 2.65 8.41 -10.00
CA ASP A 255 2.91 7.05 -10.50
C ASP A 255 3.71 6.26 -9.46
N LEU A 256 3.00 5.41 -8.69
CA LEU A 256 3.55 4.58 -7.61
C LEU A 256 3.51 3.08 -7.93
N LEU A 257 3.00 2.72 -9.12
CA LEU A 257 2.87 1.34 -9.61
C LEU A 257 4.06 0.89 -10.46
#